data_AF-A0A7C3NRK7-F1
#
_entry.id   AF-A0A7C3NRK7-F1
#
_cell.length_a   1.000
_cell.length_b   1.000
_cell.length_c   1.000
_cell.angle_alpha   90.00
_cell.angle_beta   90.00
_cell.angle_gamma   90.00
#
_symmetry.space_group_name_H-M   'P 1'
#
loop_
_entity.id
_entity.type
_entity.pdbx_description
1 polymer ?
#
loop_
_entity_poly.entity_id
_entity_poly.type
_entity_poly.pdbx_seq_one_letter_code
_entity_poly.pdbx_strand_id
1 'polypeptide(L)' 'MILLFTDFGASDLYVGQVKAVLAERAPRVPVIDLLHDAPAFNVKTSAYLLAALARTGSGGASGQSFPCDYIPL' A
#
# COMPACT_ATOMS: atom_id res chain seq x y z
N MET A 1 2.72 -11.62 6.16
CA MET A 1 2.14 -11.09 4.91
C MET A 1 3.03 -9.96 4.41
N ILE A 2 3.03 -9.69 3.12
CA ILE A 2 3.74 -8.57 2.47
C ILE A 2 2.66 -7.67 1.85
N LEU A 3 2.66 -6.39 2.21
CA LEU A 3 1.78 -5.39 1.61
C LEU A 3 2.56 -4.62 0.56
N LEU A 4 2.01 -4.49 -0.66
CA LEU A 4 2.64 -3.73 -1.74
C LEU A 4 2.03 -2.34 -1.86
N PHE A 5 2.87 -1.32 -1.68
CA PHE A 5 2.54 0.09 -1.87
C PHE A 5 3.59 0.71 -2.80
N THR A 6 3.20 1.13 -3.99
CA THR A 6 4.12 1.63 -5.04
C THR A 6 3.48 2.77 -5.83
N ASP A 7 4.31 3.54 -6.55
CA ASP A 7 3.92 4.57 -7.52
C ASP A 7 4.12 4.11 -8.97
N PHE A 8 4.19 2.81 -9.20
CA PHE A 8 4.44 2.20 -10.51
C PHE A 8 3.31 2.36 -11.52
N GLY A 9 2.10 2.70 -11.08
CA GLY A 9 0.89 2.65 -11.89
C GLY A 9 0.24 1.26 -11.82
N ALA A 10 -1.08 1.22 -11.59
CA ALA A 10 -1.83 -0.03 -11.54
C ALA A 10 -1.96 -0.72 -12.92
N SER A 11 -1.77 0.04 -13.99
CA SER A 11 -1.85 -0.43 -15.38
C SER A 11 -0.52 -0.98 -15.90
N ASP A 12 0.57 -0.83 -15.15
CA ASP A 12 1.92 -1.14 -15.60
C ASP A 12 2.39 -2.53 -15.15
N LEU A 13 3.33 -3.09 -15.92
CA LEU A 13 3.81 -4.48 -15.75
C LEU A 13 4.70 -4.70 -14.52
N TYR A 14 5.21 -3.63 -13.90
CA TYR A 14 6.23 -3.71 -12.84
C TYR A 14 5.72 -4.44 -11.60
N VAL A 15 4.46 -4.25 -11.23
CA VAL A 15 3.83 -4.96 -10.10
C VAL A 15 3.83 -6.47 -10.35
N GLY A 16 3.55 -6.90 -11.58
CA GLY A 16 3.57 -8.31 -11.97
C GLY A 16 4.98 -8.91 -11.81
N GLN A 17 6.02 -8.17 -12.21
CA GLN A 17 7.41 -8.61 -12.05
C GLN A 17 7.80 -8.78 -10.58
N VAL A 18 7.45 -7.81 -9.72
CA VAL A 18 7.69 -7.91 -8.28
C VAL A 18 6.99 -9.14 -7.69
N LYS A 19 5.72 -9.35 -8.03
CA LYS A 19 4.95 -10.51 -7.57
C LYS A 19 5.53 -11.84 -8.04
N ALA A 20 6.04 -11.92 -9.28
CA ALA A 20 6.67 -13.13 -9.78
C ALA A 20 7.89 -13.52 -8.94
N VAL A 21 8.76 -12.56 -8.61
CA VAL A 21 9.93 -12.79 -7.74
C VAL A 21 9.49 -13.15 -6.32
N LEU A 22 8.46 -12.49 -5.78
CA LEU A 22 7.92 -12.80 -4.46
C LEU A 22 7.31 -14.21 -4.40
N ALA A 23 6.62 -14.64 -5.45
CA ALA A 23 6.07 -15.99 -5.55
C ALA A 23 7.18 -17.06 -5.56
N GLU A 24 8.31 -16.79 -6.20
CA GLU A 24 9.46 -17.70 -6.21
C GLU A 24 10.19 -17.71 -4.85
N ARG A 25 10.45 -16.53 -4.27
CA ARG A 25 11.31 -16.38 -3.08
C ARG A 25 10.56 -16.56 -1.76
N ALA A 26 9.27 -16.25 -1.73
CA ALA A 26 8.43 -16.28 -0.53
C ALA A 26 7.04 -16.90 -0.80
N PRO A 27 6.94 -18.12 -1.36
CA PRO A 27 5.68 -18.72 -1.83
C PRO A 27 4.61 -18.91 -0.73
N ARG A 28 5.02 -18.96 0.55
CA ARG A 28 4.10 -19.14 1.70
C ARG A 28 3.71 -17.83 2.36
N VAL A 29 4.21 -16.69 1.90
CA VAL A 29 3.91 -15.39 2.49
C VAL A 29 2.82 -14.73 1.64
N PRO A 30 1.62 -14.45 2.19
CA PRO A 30 0.58 -13.76 1.44
C PRO A 30 1.07 -12.39 0.98
N VAL A 31 0.90 -12.10 -0.31
CA VAL A 31 1.17 -10.79 -0.91
C VAL A 31 -0.17 -10.11 -1.17
N ILE A 32 -0.35 -8.92 -0.62
CA ILE A 32 -1.60 -8.14 -0.74
C ILE A 32 -1.24 -6.79 -1.35
N ASP A 33 -1.94 -6.42 -2.40
CA ASP A 33 -1.80 -5.09 -3.01
C ASP A 33 -2.54 -4.07 -2.16
N LEU A 34 -1.82 -3.07 -1.67
CA LEU A 34 -2.39 -1.97 -0.91
C LEU A 34 -2.72 -0.80 -1.83
N LEU A 35 -1.75 -0.39 -2.67
CA LEU A 35 -1.92 0.65 -3.69
C LEU A 35 -0.74 0.59 -4.68
N HIS A 36 -1.00 0.76 -5.98
CA HIS A 36 0.07 0.86 -6.99
C HIS A 36 0.13 2.21 -7.69
N ASP A 37 -0.83 3.08 -7.42
CA ASP A 37 -0.99 4.39 -8.04
C ASP A 37 -0.70 5.51 -7.03
N ALA A 38 0.31 5.32 -6.18
CA ALA A 38 0.76 6.36 -5.28
C ALA A 38 1.30 7.56 -6.09
N PRO A 39 1.23 8.80 -5.54
CA PRO A 39 1.75 9.98 -6.22
C PRO A 39 3.20 9.81 -6.69
N ALA A 40 3.40 9.78 -8.01
CA ALA A 40 4.69 9.56 -8.66
C ALA A 40 5.76 10.52 -8.12
N PHE A 41 6.86 9.94 -7.63
CA PHE A 41 8.01 10.67 -7.08
C PHE A 41 7.72 11.58 -5.87
N ASN A 42 6.52 11.54 -5.30
CA ASN A 42 6.13 12.39 -4.16
C ASN A 42 6.10 11.59 -2.86
N VAL A 43 7.29 11.33 -2.34
CA VAL A 43 7.49 10.50 -1.13
C VAL A 43 6.76 11.07 0.08
N LYS A 44 6.69 12.41 0.25
CA LYS A 44 6.02 13.04 1.41
C LYS A 44 4.52 12.71 1.41
N THR A 45 3.84 12.93 0.30
CA THR A 45 2.39 12.64 0.18
C THR A 45 2.11 11.15 0.30
N SER A 46 2.93 10.34 -0.36
CA SER A 46 2.86 8.88 -0.30
C SER A 46 3.06 8.33 1.11
N ALA A 47 3.94 8.91 1.92
CA ALA A 47 4.14 8.52 3.32
C ALA A 47 2.89 8.76 4.17
N TYR A 48 2.20 9.89 3.99
CA TYR A 48 0.94 10.15 4.70
C TYR A 48 -0.17 9.19 4.27
N LEU A 49 -0.29 8.93 2.97
CA LEU A 49 -1.25 7.97 2.42
C LEU A 49 -1.00 6.56 2.95
N LEU A 50 0.26 6.11 2.94
CA LEU A 50 0.65 4.82 3.51
C LEU A 50 0.33 4.74 5.00
N ALA A 51 0.62 5.80 5.76
CA ALA A 51 0.30 5.86 7.19
C ALA A 51 -1.21 5.75 7.45
N ALA A 52 -2.05 6.34 6.58
CA ALA A 52 -3.51 6.22 6.66
C ALA A 52 -4.00 4.79 6.36
N LEU A 53 -3.47 4.17 5.31
CA LEU A 53 -3.86 2.83 4.88
C LEU A 53 -3.39 1.73 5.86
N ALA A 54 -2.17 1.85 6.40
CA ALA A 54 -1.58 0.87 7.31
C ALA A 54 -2.41 0.64 8.58
N ARG A 55 -3.15 1.65 9.04
CA ARG A 55 -4.03 1.55 10.22
C ARG A 55 -5.25 0.65 10.00
N THR A 56 -5.61 0.37 8.75
CA THR A 56 -6.78 -0.46 8.40
C THR A 56 -6.43 -1.96 8.36
N GLY A 57 -5.18 -2.31 8.04
CA GLY A 57 -4.74 -3.70 7.80
C GLY A 57 -4.49 -4.55 9.04
N SER A 58 -4.47 -3.96 10.24
CA SER A 58 -4.24 -4.67 11.51
C SER A 58 -5.52 -4.66 12.34
N GLY A 59 -6.40 -5.64 12.11
CA GLY A 59 -7.53 -6.03 13.00
C GLY A 59 -8.02 -4.94 13.95
N GLY A 60 -8.76 -3.97 13.42
CA GLY A 60 -9.28 -2.83 14.16
C GLY A 60 -10.48 -2.21 13.45
N ALA A 61 -11.41 -3.05 12.99
CA ALA A 61 -12.72 -2.61 12.54
C ALA A 61 -13.53 -2.11 13.75
N SER A 62 -13.29 -0.86 14.15
CA SER A 62 -14.29 -0.07 14.87
C SER A 62 -14.47 1.21 14.06
N GLY A 63 -15.68 1.40 13.54
CA GLY A 63 -16.01 2.46 12.60
C GLY A 63 -15.75 3.85 13.19
N GLN A 64 -14.58 4.40 12.88
CA GLN A 64 -14.32 5.81 13.07
C GLN A 64 -14.36 6.47 11.70
N SER A 65 -15.43 7.23 11.47
CA SER A 65 -15.49 8.25 10.43
C SER A 65 -14.27 9.15 10.60
N PHE A 66 -13.43 9.24 9.56
CA PHE A 66 -12.28 10.13 9.58
C PHE A 66 -12.75 11.56 9.27
N PRO A 67 -12.60 12.53 10.19
CA PRO A 67 -12.68 13.93 9.80
C PRO A 67 -11.47 14.26 8.91
N CYS A 68 -11.70 15.01 7.84
CA CYS A 68 -10.67 15.45 6.88
C CYS A 68 -9.52 16.25 7.52
N ASP A 69 -9.60 16.59 8.82
CA ASP A 69 -8.67 17.46 9.53
C ASP A 69 -7.47 16.73 10.18
N TYR A 70 -7.41 15.38 10.13
CA TYR A 70 -6.36 14.61 10.82
C TYR A 70 -5.25 14.04 9.93
N ILE A 71 -5.06 14.61 8.74
CA ILE A 71 -3.81 14.40 7.98
C ILE A 71 -2.84 15.49 8.43
N PRO A 72 -1.75 15.18 9.16
CA PRO A 72 -0.82 16.20 9.61
C PRO A 72 -0.07 16.76 8.39
N LEU A 73 -0.42 17.98 7.97
CA LEU A 73 0.28 18.75 6.94
C LEU A 73 1.73 19.07 7.37
#